data_AF-A0ABC9G4C4-F1
#
_entry.id   AF-A0ABC9G4C4-F1
#
_cell.length_a   1.000
_cell.length_b   1.000
_cell.length_c   1.000
_cell.angle_alpha   90.00
_cell.angle_beta   90.00
_cell.angle_gamma   90.00
#
_symmetry.space_group_name_H-M   'P 1'
#
loop_
_entity.id
_entity.type
_entity.pdbx_description
1 polymer ?
#
loop_
_entity_poly.entity_id
_entity_poly.type
_entity_poly.pdbx_seq_one_letter_code
_entity_poly.pdbx_strand_id
1 'polypeptide(L)'
;MPFLSTPSFDLSAGAEPTLGPRPSAIPPPPPTPAAAAVHHHHQQSPVSEAAARRLREAEERLREAIEELHRHQGGAGVGEGEEQREGEWGCGHEGESCAAHAAGNLCQSFLLSYGVRVGIGILLRAFKLARRRSYGSLLDLKQLVSEKDLIVREEACRVGLLFGGFTGSYHALRCFLRRFRKKEAPYNAILAGSVAGLAILALDDSSRRRTLSLYLLARLAQCAYNSAKSKNKFHFWGSHWRHGDALLFSLASAQVMYAFVMRPESLPKSYQEFILKTGPVADPVYKAVRECCRGGPVDLTALSAYLSSKRNLDLINLTTNPSIIPCSVIHPDRASCLAQNVNVVSSTFKKTFPLYFSLTFVPFVVLRLQKFLESPAATCWRALVGAVRSTTFLSAFVTLFQAAICLHRKVANKDHKLVYWFAGLMSGLSILLEKKARRAELALYVLPRAGDSLWYILINRHLLPNIKNAEVALFCMCMGGIMYFLEYEPDTMAPFLRGLIRRFLASKISNPSPPPPNRNASYLQTLNALEQSRTQPGVDNGLPTSEQYNLESIPGL
;
A
#
# COMPACT_ATOMS: atom_id res chain seq x y z
N MET A 1 5.26 1.99 -2.02
CA MET A 1 6.30 0.95 -1.93
C MET A 1 6.79 0.82 -0.49
N PRO A 2 6.20 -0.02 0.38
CA PRO A 2 6.72 -0.23 1.73
C PRO A 2 7.48 -1.56 1.93
N PHE A 3 7.42 -2.50 1.00
CA PHE A 3 7.97 -3.85 1.21
C PHE A 3 9.44 -4.04 0.85
N LEU A 4 10.10 -3.02 0.28
CA LEU A 4 11.49 -3.15 -0.18
C LEU A 4 12.44 -2.10 0.42
N SER A 5 11.96 -1.26 1.34
CA SER A 5 12.71 -0.11 1.84
C SER A 5 12.57 0.03 3.35
N THR A 6 13.39 -0.69 4.11
CA THR A 6 13.83 -0.19 5.43
C THR A 6 15.29 0.17 5.34
N PRO A 7 15.63 1.47 5.31
CA PRO A 7 16.84 1.90 5.96
C PRO A 7 16.54 2.99 6.98
N SER A 8 17.07 2.79 8.19
CA SER A 8 17.24 3.79 9.23
C SER A 8 17.96 5.01 8.63
N PHE A 9 17.31 6.17 8.65
CA PHE A 9 17.90 7.45 8.24
C PHE A 9 18.30 8.23 9.49
N ASP A 10 19.61 8.39 9.71
CA ASP A 10 20.17 9.41 10.60
C ASP A 10 20.37 10.73 9.83
N LEU A 11 19.94 11.82 10.48
CA LEU A 11 20.01 13.19 9.98
C LEU A 11 20.45 14.05 11.14
N SER A 12 21.72 14.44 11.12
CA SER A 12 22.24 15.53 11.93
C SER A 12 23.02 16.48 11.00
N ALA A 13 23.03 17.75 11.38
CA ALA A 13 23.65 18.92 10.75
C ALA A 13 22.83 19.63 9.65
N GLY A 14 22.31 20.81 10.03
CA GLY A 14 21.90 21.87 9.12
C GLY A 14 22.94 23.00 9.10
N ALA A 15 22.88 23.83 8.04
CA ALA A 15 23.38 25.19 8.00
C ALA A 15 22.68 25.94 6.85
N GLU A 16 22.28 27.19 7.09
CA GLU A 16 21.59 28.11 6.19
C GLU A 16 22.43 28.53 4.96
N PRO A 17 21.81 28.95 3.83
CA PRO A 17 22.49 29.59 2.72
C PRO A 17 22.29 31.11 2.67
N THR A 18 23.37 31.83 2.37
CA THR A 18 23.43 33.27 2.08
C THR A 18 22.98 33.59 0.64
N LEU A 19 22.35 34.76 0.49
CA LEU A 19 21.82 35.36 -0.75
C LEU A 19 22.88 35.68 -1.82
N GLY A 20 22.46 35.60 -3.09
CA GLY A 20 23.11 36.22 -4.27
C GLY A 20 22.09 36.40 -5.41
N PRO A 21 22.28 37.37 -6.35
CA PRO A 21 21.18 38.14 -6.94
C PRO A 21 20.66 37.67 -8.32
N ARG A 22 19.45 38.18 -8.64
CA ARG A 22 18.67 38.07 -9.89
C ARG A 22 19.35 38.70 -11.13
N PRO A 23 18.91 38.27 -12.32
CA PRO A 23 18.50 39.25 -13.35
C PRO A 23 17.13 38.99 -14.03
N SER A 24 16.68 40.06 -14.68
CA SER A 24 15.39 40.48 -15.28
C SER A 24 15.02 39.77 -16.61
N ALA A 25 13.75 39.42 -16.87
CA ALA A 25 12.65 40.17 -17.55
C ALA A 25 12.67 40.18 -19.10
N ILE A 26 11.63 39.61 -19.74
CA ILE A 26 11.26 39.75 -21.17
C ILE A 26 9.70 39.79 -21.30
N PRO A 27 9.09 40.58 -22.23
CA PRO A 27 7.69 41.04 -22.20
C PRO A 27 6.68 40.21 -23.05
N PRO A 28 5.36 40.53 -23.01
CA PRO A 28 4.27 39.70 -23.54
C PRO A 28 3.82 40.05 -24.98
N PRO A 29 3.04 39.17 -25.67
CA PRO A 29 2.50 39.43 -27.01
C PRO A 29 1.11 40.11 -27.01
N PRO A 30 0.75 40.81 -28.11
CA PRO A 30 -0.49 41.60 -28.27
C PRO A 30 -1.71 40.79 -28.83
N PRO A 31 -2.94 41.38 -28.85
CA PRO A 31 -4.21 40.65 -28.91
C PRO A 31 -4.85 40.51 -30.31
N THR A 32 -5.81 39.59 -30.40
CA THR A 32 -6.74 39.33 -31.51
C THR A 32 -7.78 40.44 -31.72
N PRO A 33 -8.23 40.69 -32.97
CA PRO A 33 -9.47 41.41 -33.23
C PRO A 33 -10.66 40.47 -33.53
N ALA A 34 -11.84 40.92 -33.16
CA ALA A 34 -13.14 40.26 -33.33
C ALA A 34 -13.95 40.85 -34.50
N ALA A 35 -14.75 39.96 -35.11
CA ALA A 35 -16.08 40.12 -35.72
C ALA A 35 -16.36 41.22 -36.78
N ALA A 36 -16.81 40.77 -37.97
CA ALA A 36 -18.04 41.28 -38.61
C ALA A 36 -18.49 40.36 -39.76
N ALA A 37 -19.80 40.14 -39.84
CA ALA A 37 -20.50 39.24 -40.74
C ALA A 37 -20.79 39.88 -42.12
N VAL A 38 -20.84 39.05 -43.18
CA VAL A 38 -21.58 39.34 -44.42
C VAL A 38 -22.24 38.04 -44.92
N HIS A 39 -23.56 38.10 -45.10
CA HIS A 39 -24.43 37.10 -45.73
C HIS A 39 -24.28 37.12 -47.26
N HIS A 40 -24.21 35.96 -47.93
CA HIS A 40 -25.26 35.46 -48.84
C HIS A 40 -24.81 34.28 -49.74
N HIS A 41 -25.78 33.38 -49.95
CA HIS A 41 -26.06 32.49 -51.08
C HIS A 41 -25.34 31.14 -51.27
N HIS A 42 -26.19 30.10 -51.28
CA HIS A 42 -25.98 28.73 -51.69
C HIS A 42 -25.37 28.60 -53.10
N GLN A 43 -24.20 27.96 -53.17
CA GLN A 43 -23.81 27.19 -54.35
C GLN A 43 -22.90 26.02 -53.92
N GLN A 44 -23.44 24.79 -53.97
CA GLN A 44 -22.67 23.58 -53.66
C GLN A 44 -21.57 23.41 -54.72
N SER A 45 -20.31 23.48 -54.29
CA SER A 45 -19.14 23.28 -55.15
C SER A 45 -18.82 21.78 -55.31
N PRO A 46 -18.40 21.32 -56.51
CA PRO A 46 -18.14 19.90 -56.83
C PRO A 46 -16.98 19.26 -56.04
N VAL A 47 -16.19 20.07 -55.33
CA VAL A 47 -15.13 19.62 -54.41
C VAL A 47 -15.71 18.93 -53.16
N SER A 48 -16.94 19.27 -52.77
CA SER A 48 -17.64 18.67 -51.62
C SER A 48 -18.03 17.21 -51.87
N GLU A 49 -18.44 16.85 -53.08
CA GLU A 49 -18.83 15.47 -53.40
C GLU A 49 -17.64 14.51 -53.46
N ALA A 50 -16.48 14.97 -53.93
CA ALA A 50 -15.24 14.18 -53.93
C ALA A 50 -14.73 13.96 -52.50
N ALA A 51 -14.80 14.98 -51.65
CA ALA A 51 -14.48 14.86 -50.22
C ALA A 51 -15.47 13.94 -49.49
N ALA A 52 -16.77 14.05 -49.79
CA ALA A 52 -17.81 13.18 -49.23
C ALA A 52 -17.67 11.70 -49.67
N ARG A 53 -17.20 11.45 -50.90
CA ARG A 53 -16.87 10.09 -51.37
C ARG A 53 -15.69 9.50 -50.60
N ARG A 54 -14.62 10.27 -50.41
CA ARG A 54 -13.44 9.82 -49.63
C ARG A 54 -13.79 9.56 -48.16
N LEU A 55 -14.71 10.35 -47.60
CA LEU A 55 -15.19 10.13 -46.24
C LEU A 55 -15.99 8.83 -46.13
N ARG A 56 -16.85 8.54 -47.10
CA ARG A 56 -17.63 7.27 -47.16
C ARG A 56 -16.73 6.05 -47.35
N GLU A 57 -15.73 6.10 -48.23
CA GLU A 57 -14.76 5.02 -48.38
C GLU A 57 -13.92 4.79 -47.10
N ALA A 58 -13.58 5.86 -46.38
CA ALA A 58 -12.88 5.74 -45.10
C ALA A 58 -13.78 5.15 -44.00
N GLU A 59 -15.07 5.47 -44.02
CA GLU A 59 -16.08 4.93 -43.10
C GLU A 59 -16.36 3.44 -43.36
N GLU A 60 -16.45 3.01 -44.62
CA GLU A 60 -16.59 1.61 -45.00
C GLU A 60 -15.38 0.77 -44.55
N ARG A 61 -14.15 1.25 -44.81
CA ARG A 61 -12.93 0.57 -44.33
C ARG A 61 -12.86 0.49 -42.81
N LEU A 62 -13.38 1.51 -42.11
CA LEU A 62 -13.44 1.50 -40.66
C LEU A 62 -14.50 0.49 -40.16
N ARG A 63 -15.66 0.37 -40.81
CA ARG A 63 -16.66 -0.66 -40.52
C ARG A 63 -16.10 -2.06 -40.73
N GLU A 64 -15.45 -2.32 -41.85
CA GLU A 64 -14.82 -3.62 -42.14
C GLU A 64 -13.76 -3.97 -41.08
N ALA A 65 -12.91 -3.00 -40.71
CA ALA A 65 -11.91 -3.21 -39.66
C ALA A 65 -12.52 -3.48 -38.27
N ILE A 66 -13.67 -2.85 -37.97
CA ILE A 66 -14.42 -3.07 -36.72
C ILE A 66 -15.11 -4.43 -36.75
N GLU A 67 -15.65 -4.88 -37.89
CA GLU A 67 -16.22 -6.22 -38.04
C GLU A 67 -15.16 -7.32 -37.96
N GLU A 68 -13.97 -7.10 -38.54
CA GLU A 68 -12.83 -8.02 -38.42
C GLU A 68 -12.39 -8.15 -36.95
N LEU A 69 -12.32 -7.02 -36.22
CA LEU A 69 -12.04 -7.00 -34.78
C LEU A 69 -13.14 -7.69 -33.96
N HIS A 70 -14.42 -7.53 -34.32
CA HIS A 70 -15.52 -8.25 -33.69
C HIS A 70 -15.54 -9.73 -34.06
N ARG A 71 -15.05 -10.15 -35.23
CA ARG A 71 -14.87 -11.57 -35.59
C ARG A 71 -13.78 -12.20 -34.72
N HIS A 72 -12.69 -11.46 -34.49
CA HIS A 72 -11.61 -11.88 -33.59
C HIS A 72 -11.98 -11.79 -32.10
N GLN A 73 -12.85 -10.85 -31.69
CA GLN A 73 -13.38 -10.76 -30.31
C GLN A 73 -14.58 -11.66 -30.05
N GLY A 74 -15.36 -12.03 -31.07
CA GLY A 74 -16.46 -12.99 -31.01
C GLY A 74 -15.97 -14.43 -30.77
N GLY A 75 -14.69 -14.71 -31.05
CA GLY A 75 -13.99 -15.91 -30.58
C GLY A 75 -13.35 -15.76 -29.18
N ALA A 76 -13.38 -14.56 -28.59
CA ALA A 76 -12.63 -14.21 -27.38
C ALA A 76 -13.42 -13.28 -26.44
N GLY A 77 -14.62 -13.72 -26.05
CA GLY A 77 -15.25 -13.38 -24.77
C GLY A 77 -16.36 -12.31 -24.82
N VAL A 78 -17.58 -12.67 -24.41
CA VAL A 78 -18.04 -12.63 -23.01
C VAL A 78 -19.50 -13.10 -22.95
N GLY A 79 -19.76 -14.12 -22.13
CA GLY A 79 -21.07 -14.39 -21.54
C GLY A 79 -21.78 -15.64 -22.04
N GLU A 80 -21.34 -16.82 -21.61
CA GLU A 80 -22.25 -17.97 -21.54
C GLU A 80 -22.06 -18.64 -20.17
N GLY A 81 -23.18 -18.88 -19.51
CA GLY A 81 -23.23 -19.85 -18.43
C GLY A 81 -22.66 -21.18 -18.93
N GLU A 82 -22.09 -21.96 -18.02
CA GLU A 82 -21.63 -23.31 -18.29
C GLU A 82 -22.79 -24.19 -18.79
N GLU A 83 -23.10 -24.11 -20.07
CA GLU A 83 -23.72 -25.21 -20.80
C GLU A 83 -22.57 -26.03 -21.38
N GLN A 84 -22.29 -27.10 -20.64
CA GLN A 84 -21.30 -28.11 -20.97
C GLN A 84 -21.57 -28.66 -22.38
N ARG A 85 -20.77 -28.22 -23.35
CA ARG A 85 -20.49 -29.06 -24.52
C ARG A 85 -19.50 -30.14 -24.07
N GLU A 86 -20.06 -31.30 -23.76
CA GLU A 86 -19.35 -32.55 -23.51
C GLU A 86 -18.38 -32.80 -24.67
N GLY A 87 -17.06 -32.74 -24.43
CA GLY A 87 -16.14 -33.24 -25.45
C GLY A 87 -14.68 -32.79 -25.48
N GLU A 88 -14.15 -31.92 -24.62
CA GLU A 88 -12.68 -31.72 -24.61
C GLU A 88 -12.16 -31.10 -23.31
N TRP A 89 -11.68 -31.94 -22.39
CA TRP A 89 -11.03 -31.51 -21.14
C TRP A 89 -9.57 -31.13 -21.40
N GLY A 90 -9.34 -30.19 -22.32
CA GLY A 90 -8.03 -29.65 -22.65
C GLY A 90 -7.62 -28.53 -21.70
N CYS A 91 -6.35 -28.47 -21.31
CA CYS A 91 -5.81 -27.24 -20.74
C CYS A 91 -5.74 -26.21 -21.87
N GLY A 92 -6.47 -25.09 -21.77
CA GLY A 92 -6.59 -24.06 -22.81
C GLY A 92 -5.32 -23.24 -23.12
N HIS A 93 -4.15 -23.88 -23.11
CA HIS A 93 -2.91 -23.32 -23.63
C HIS A 93 -2.73 -23.80 -25.07
N GLU A 94 -2.74 -22.86 -26.02
CA GLU A 94 -2.59 -23.11 -27.46
C GLU A 94 -1.25 -23.83 -27.73
N GLY A 95 -1.30 -25.09 -28.18
CA GLY A 95 -0.16 -25.80 -28.78
C GLY A 95 1.04 -26.17 -27.90
N GLU A 96 1.20 -25.61 -26.71
CA GLU A 96 2.35 -25.87 -25.82
C GLU A 96 2.06 -26.97 -24.79
N SER A 97 3.07 -27.77 -24.43
CA SER A 97 2.91 -28.76 -23.34
C SER A 97 2.68 -28.07 -21.99
N CYS A 98 1.92 -28.70 -21.07
CA CYS A 98 1.68 -28.13 -19.73
C CYS A 98 2.99 -27.80 -19.00
N ALA A 99 4.04 -28.59 -19.24
CA ALA A 99 5.37 -28.37 -18.69
C ALA A 99 6.05 -27.13 -19.27
N ALA A 100 5.95 -26.91 -20.59
CA ALA A 100 6.46 -25.70 -21.25
C ALA A 100 5.76 -24.44 -20.74
N HIS A 101 4.42 -24.48 -20.62
CA HIS A 101 3.65 -23.37 -20.07
C HIS A 101 4.04 -23.05 -18.61
N ALA A 102 4.20 -24.07 -17.76
CA ALA A 102 4.64 -23.88 -16.38
C ALA A 102 6.09 -23.34 -16.30
N ALA A 103 7.00 -23.85 -17.11
CA ALA A 103 8.39 -23.40 -17.17
C ALA A 103 8.52 -21.95 -17.68
N GLY A 104 7.71 -21.58 -18.68
CA GLY A 104 7.63 -20.21 -19.18
C GLY A 104 7.20 -19.22 -18.10
N ASN A 105 6.11 -19.54 -17.39
CA ASN A 105 5.63 -18.71 -16.27
C ASN A 105 6.65 -18.60 -15.12
N LEU A 106 7.35 -19.69 -14.80
CA LEU A 106 8.43 -19.72 -13.81
C LEU A 106 9.54 -18.75 -14.20
N CYS A 107 10.09 -18.91 -15.42
CA CYS A 107 11.21 -18.11 -15.91
C CYS A 107 10.86 -16.62 -15.95
N GLN A 108 9.69 -16.30 -16.48
CA GLN A 108 9.24 -14.93 -16.61
C GLN A 108 9.00 -14.26 -15.25
N SER A 109 8.31 -14.94 -14.33
CA SER A 109 8.06 -14.43 -12.98
C SER A 109 9.36 -14.27 -12.19
N PHE A 110 10.31 -15.19 -12.38
CA PHE A 110 11.65 -15.11 -11.83
C PHE A 110 12.38 -13.86 -12.33
N LEU A 111 12.46 -13.66 -13.65
CA LEU A 111 13.16 -12.52 -14.26
C LEU A 111 12.52 -11.19 -13.88
N LEU A 112 11.18 -11.11 -13.87
CA LEU A 112 10.45 -9.91 -13.46
C LEU A 112 10.72 -9.57 -11.98
N SER A 113 10.62 -10.56 -11.09
CA SER A 113 10.86 -10.38 -9.66
C SER A 113 12.31 -9.99 -9.38
N TYR A 114 13.27 -10.68 -10.02
CA TYR A 114 14.69 -10.39 -9.94
C TYR A 114 14.99 -8.96 -10.41
N GLY A 115 14.52 -8.58 -11.60
CA GLY A 115 14.71 -7.25 -12.17
C GLY A 115 14.13 -6.13 -11.29
N VAL A 116 12.92 -6.33 -10.74
CA VAL A 116 12.30 -5.38 -9.81
C VAL A 116 13.14 -5.23 -8.53
N ARG A 117 13.63 -6.33 -7.96
CA ARG A 117 14.43 -6.30 -6.73
C ARG A 117 15.77 -5.61 -6.94
N VAL A 118 16.46 -5.93 -8.03
CA VAL A 118 17.72 -5.28 -8.43
C VAL A 118 17.50 -3.79 -8.70
N GLY A 119 16.47 -3.45 -9.48
CA GLY A 119 16.15 -2.06 -9.81
C GLY A 119 15.88 -1.19 -8.59
N ILE A 120 15.19 -1.73 -7.58
CA ILE A 120 14.95 -1.00 -6.32
C ILE A 120 16.24 -0.84 -5.51
N GLY A 121 17.11 -1.84 -5.48
CA GLY A 121 18.44 -1.74 -4.87
C GLY A 121 19.28 -0.62 -5.49
N ILE A 122 19.30 -0.56 -6.82
CA ILE A 122 20.00 0.48 -7.58
C ILE A 122 19.41 1.86 -7.30
N LEU A 123 18.08 2.00 -7.34
CA LEU A 123 17.39 3.28 -7.09
C LEU A 123 17.67 3.83 -5.69
N LEU A 124 17.65 2.97 -4.66
CA LEU A 124 17.94 3.37 -3.29
C LEU A 124 19.40 3.83 -3.12
N ARG A 125 20.34 3.22 -3.84
CA ARG A 125 21.75 3.63 -3.85
C ARG A 125 21.92 4.95 -4.59
N ALA A 126 21.33 5.10 -5.76
CA ALA A 126 21.32 6.36 -6.51
C ALA A 126 20.79 7.51 -5.64
N PHE A 127 19.73 7.27 -4.87
CA PHE A 127 19.19 8.26 -3.93
C PHE A 127 20.16 8.59 -2.78
N LYS A 128 20.82 7.58 -2.19
CA LYS A 128 21.83 7.80 -1.14
C LYS A 128 23.03 8.60 -1.67
N LEU A 129 23.46 8.33 -2.90
CA LEU A 129 24.62 8.98 -3.53
C LEU A 129 24.29 10.41 -3.96
N ALA A 130 23.11 10.62 -4.54
CA ALA A 130 22.58 11.96 -4.86
C ALA A 130 22.49 12.85 -3.61
N ARG A 131 22.18 12.26 -2.45
CA ARG A 131 22.15 12.99 -1.17
C ARG A 131 23.54 13.38 -0.65
N ARG A 132 24.62 12.73 -1.10
CA ARG A 132 26.02 12.98 -0.69
C ARG A 132 26.79 13.97 -1.61
N ARG A 133 26.07 14.83 -2.36
CA ARG A 133 26.58 16.00 -3.12
C ARG A 133 27.53 15.77 -4.31
N SER A 134 27.98 14.54 -4.64
CA SER A 134 28.78 14.31 -5.85
C SER A 134 27.89 13.83 -7.01
N TYR A 135 27.44 14.75 -7.85
CA TYR A 135 26.65 14.44 -9.05
C TYR A 135 27.49 13.78 -10.16
N GLY A 136 28.83 13.91 -10.14
CA GLY A 136 29.74 13.29 -11.11
C GLY A 136 29.95 11.79 -10.94
N SER A 137 29.78 11.25 -9.72
CA SER A 137 29.91 9.82 -9.40
C SER A 137 28.63 9.01 -9.69
N LEU A 138 27.50 9.68 -9.97
CA LEU A 138 26.24 9.02 -10.37
C LEU A 138 26.30 8.41 -11.79
N LEU A 139 27.19 8.90 -12.65
CA LEU A 139 27.38 8.39 -14.02
C LEU A 139 28.37 7.23 -14.10
N ASP A 140 29.05 6.91 -12.99
CA ASP A 140 29.98 5.78 -12.95
C ASP A 140 29.20 4.47 -12.72
N LEU A 141 28.73 3.88 -13.82
CA LEU A 141 27.96 2.63 -13.84
C LEU A 141 28.71 1.49 -13.13
N LYS A 142 30.05 1.51 -13.17
CA LYS A 142 30.90 0.54 -12.45
C LYS A 142 30.83 0.69 -10.93
N GLN A 143 30.60 1.90 -10.42
CA GLN A 143 30.45 2.14 -8.98
C GLN A 143 29.03 1.83 -8.49
N LEU A 144 28.02 2.01 -9.35
CA LEU A 144 26.64 1.61 -9.09
C LEU A 144 26.45 0.08 -9.09
N VAL A 145 27.25 -0.65 -9.87
CA VAL A 145 27.20 -2.12 -10.09
C VAL A 145 28.50 -2.80 -9.62
N SER A 146 29.12 -2.30 -8.54
CA SER A 146 30.39 -2.82 -8.06
C SER A 146 30.24 -4.12 -7.26
N GLU A 147 31.28 -4.96 -7.30
CA GLU A 147 31.41 -6.37 -6.85
C GLU A 147 31.06 -6.65 -5.37
N LYS A 148 30.89 -5.61 -4.53
CA LYS A 148 30.38 -5.73 -3.14
C LYS A 148 28.88 -6.10 -3.05
N ASP A 149 28.23 -6.37 -4.18
CA ASP A 149 26.79 -6.65 -4.32
C ASP A 149 26.42 -8.14 -4.38
N LEU A 150 27.32 -9.05 -4.00
CA LEU A 150 26.99 -10.49 -3.92
C LEU A 150 25.73 -10.73 -3.09
N ILE A 151 25.58 -10.03 -1.96
CA ILE A 151 24.43 -10.12 -1.05
C ILE A 151 23.14 -9.61 -1.71
N VAL A 152 23.18 -8.49 -2.45
CA VAL A 152 21.98 -7.95 -3.11
C VAL A 152 21.54 -8.85 -4.26
N ARG A 153 22.49 -9.43 -4.99
CA ARG A 153 22.24 -10.36 -6.08
C ARG A 153 21.68 -11.69 -5.58
N GLU A 154 22.24 -12.23 -4.50
CA GLU A 154 21.73 -13.42 -3.84
C GLU A 154 20.29 -13.20 -3.34
N GLU A 155 20.05 -12.07 -2.68
CA GLU A 155 18.71 -11.70 -2.22
C GLU A 155 17.71 -11.50 -3.37
N ALA A 156 18.14 -10.92 -4.49
CA ALA A 156 17.33 -10.82 -5.70
C ALA A 156 17.04 -12.18 -6.31
N CYS A 157 18.01 -13.10 -6.32
CA CYS A 157 17.83 -14.47 -6.79
C CYS A 157 16.82 -15.24 -5.92
N ARG A 158 16.94 -15.16 -4.59
CA ARG A 158 16.01 -15.79 -3.63
C ARG A 158 14.59 -15.27 -3.79
N VAL A 159 14.42 -13.96 -3.96
CA VAL A 159 13.13 -13.33 -4.24
C VAL A 159 12.61 -13.73 -5.64
N GLY A 160 13.48 -13.85 -6.64
CA GLY A 160 13.16 -14.41 -7.94
C GLY A 160 12.62 -15.84 -7.83
N LEU A 161 13.31 -16.70 -7.09
CA LEU A 161 12.96 -18.11 -6.89
C LEU A 161 11.64 -18.27 -6.12
N LEU A 162 11.36 -17.39 -5.16
CA LEU A 162 10.06 -17.35 -4.48
C LEU A 162 8.91 -17.12 -5.47
N PHE A 163 8.95 -16.02 -6.23
CA PHE A 163 7.85 -15.66 -7.12
C PHE A 163 7.77 -16.57 -8.34
N GLY A 164 8.91 -16.90 -8.98
CA GLY A 164 8.97 -17.83 -10.10
C GLY A 164 8.62 -19.26 -9.71
N GLY A 165 9.16 -19.74 -8.59
CA GLY A 165 8.82 -21.06 -8.06
C GLY A 165 7.34 -21.18 -7.70
N PHE A 166 6.76 -20.14 -7.09
CA PHE A 166 5.32 -20.10 -6.79
C PHE A 166 4.47 -20.17 -8.07
N THR A 167 4.70 -19.31 -9.06
CA THR A 167 3.86 -19.27 -10.26
C THR A 167 4.01 -20.51 -11.14
N GLY A 168 5.23 -21.01 -11.30
CA GLY A 168 5.52 -22.24 -12.04
C GLY A 168 4.85 -23.47 -11.40
N SER A 169 5.05 -23.66 -10.10
CA SER A 169 4.44 -24.79 -9.37
C SER A 169 2.91 -24.70 -9.30
N TYR A 170 2.36 -23.48 -9.17
CA TYR A 170 0.91 -23.26 -9.20
C TYR A 170 0.30 -23.71 -10.53
N HIS A 171 0.85 -23.25 -11.66
CA HIS A 171 0.36 -23.60 -12.99
C HIS A 171 0.57 -25.08 -13.32
N ALA A 172 1.73 -25.65 -12.97
CA ALA A 172 2.00 -27.08 -13.14
C ALA A 172 0.98 -27.94 -12.38
N LEU A 173 0.75 -27.62 -11.10
CA LEU A 173 -0.16 -28.37 -10.25
C LEU A 173 -1.63 -28.17 -10.66
N ARG A 174 -2.02 -26.97 -11.12
CA ARG A 174 -3.35 -26.76 -11.70
C ARG A 174 -3.58 -27.59 -12.95
N CYS A 175 -2.62 -27.63 -13.88
CA CYS A 175 -2.74 -28.44 -15.10
C CYS A 175 -2.82 -29.93 -14.75
N PHE A 176 -2.01 -30.38 -13.79
CA PHE A 176 -2.08 -31.74 -13.28
C PHE A 176 -3.43 -32.08 -12.65
N LEU A 177 -3.95 -31.23 -11.77
CA LEU A 177 -5.25 -31.44 -11.11
C LEU A 177 -6.42 -31.40 -12.10
N ARG A 178 -6.37 -30.54 -13.13
CA ARG A 178 -7.34 -30.52 -14.23
C ARG A 178 -7.35 -31.84 -14.99
N ARG A 179 -6.18 -32.34 -15.37
CA ARG A 179 -6.04 -33.63 -16.08
C ARG A 179 -6.51 -34.81 -15.23
N PHE A 180 -6.20 -34.79 -13.93
CA PHE A 180 -6.51 -35.90 -13.03
C PHE A 180 -7.99 -35.94 -12.62
N ARG A 181 -8.56 -34.80 -12.22
CA ARG A 181 -9.92 -34.77 -11.66
C ARG A 181 -11.02 -34.48 -12.67
N LYS A 182 -10.69 -34.02 -13.88
CA LYS A 182 -11.65 -33.65 -14.94
C LYS A 182 -12.86 -32.90 -14.36
N LYS A 183 -12.62 -31.95 -13.45
CA LYS A 183 -13.60 -31.03 -12.84
C LYS A 183 -12.86 -29.77 -12.39
N GLU A 184 -13.36 -28.60 -12.76
CA GLU A 184 -12.90 -27.34 -12.19
C GLU A 184 -13.67 -27.07 -10.90
N ALA A 185 -12.96 -26.99 -9.78
CA ALA A 185 -13.58 -26.82 -8.48
C ALA A 185 -12.69 -25.99 -7.56
N PRO A 186 -13.26 -25.26 -6.60
CA PRO A 186 -12.52 -24.28 -5.80
C PRO A 186 -11.41 -24.92 -4.96
N TYR A 187 -11.55 -26.19 -4.58
CA TYR A 187 -10.51 -26.90 -3.85
C TYR A 187 -9.22 -27.07 -4.67
N ASN A 188 -9.29 -27.11 -6.01
CA ASN A 188 -8.11 -27.21 -6.88
C ASN A 188 -7.23 -25.96 -6.75
N ALA A 189 -7.84 -24.77 -6.71
CA ALA A 189 -7.14 -23.51 -6.55
C ALA A 189 -6.48 -23.39 -5.17
N ILE A 190 -7.20 -23.81 -4.12
CA ILE A 190 -6.69 -23.83 -2.75
C ILE A 190 -5.51 -24.78 -2.63
N LEU A 191 -5.66 -26.02 -3.10
CA LEU A 191 -4.62 -27.04 -3.05
C LEU A 191 -3.38 -26.62 -3.85
N ALA A 192 -3.59 -26.12 -5.08
CA ALA A 192 -2.51 -25.63 -5.92
C ALA A 192 -1.77 -24.46 -5.27
N GLY A 193 -2.50 -23.48 -4.73
CA GLY A 193 -1.91 -22.32 -4.04
C GLY A 193 -1.17 -22.71 -2.76
N SER A 194 -1.66 -23.71 -2.02
CA SER A 194 -1.00 -24.17 -0.80
C SER A 194 0.29 -24.93 -1.06
N VAL A 195 0.31 -25.83 -2.03
CA VAL A 195 1.53 -26.55 -2.42
C VAL A 195 2.53 -25.59 -3.05
N ALA A 196 2.08 -24.70 -3.95
CA ALA A 196 2.95 -23.67 -4.53
C ALA A 196 3.55 -22.73 -3.47
N GLY A 197 2.85 -22.55 -2.35
CA GLY A 197 3.34 -21.79 -1.20
C GLY A 197 4.68 -22.29 -0.62
N LEU A 198 5.06 -23.56 -0.87
CA LEU A 198 6.36 -24.09 -0.45
C LEU A 198 7.56 -23.34 -1.06
N ALA A 199 7.34 -22.56 -2.13
CA ALA A 199 8.33 -21.65 -2.70
C ALA A 199 8.91 -20.64 -1.67
N ILE A 200 8.22 -20.39 -0.54
CA ILE A 200 8.77 -19.56 0.55
C ILE A 200 10.06 -20.10 1.16
N LEU A 201 10.34 -21.40 1.01
CA LEU A 201 11.59 -22.00 1.47
C LEU A 201 12.82 -21.47 0.72
N ALA A 202 12.65 -20.83 -0.45
CA ALA A 202 13.73 -20.11 -1.13
C ALA A 202 14.32 -18.95 -0.30
N LEU A 203 13.56 -18.46 0.69
CA LEU A 203 14.02 -17.46 1.64
C LEU A 203 14.66 -18.16 2.86
N ASP A 204 15.95 -17.92 3.08
CA ASP A 204 16.67 -18.49 4.23
C ASP A 204 16.29 -17.87 5.57
N ASP A 205 15.95 -16.58 5.56
CA ASP A 205 15.67 -15.84 6.79
C ASP A 205 14.27 -16.15 7.33
N SER A 206 14.21 -16.92 8.43
CA SER A 206 12.97 -17.28 9.13
C SER A 206 12.17 -16.04 9.59
N SER A 207 12.84 -14.94 9.96
CA SER A 207 12.15 -13.72 10.40
C SER A 207 11.38 -13.05 9.26
N ARG A 208 11.95 -13.07 8.04
CA ARG A 208 11.30 -12.60 6.81
C ARG A 208 10.17 -13.52 6.41
N ARG A 209 10.38 -14.84 6.45
CA ARG A 209 9.31 -15.81 6.17
C ARG A 209 8.12 -15.59 7.09
N ARG A 210 8.36 -15.44 8.39
CA ARG A 210 7.31 -15.14 9.39
C ARG A 210 6.60 -13.82 9.11
N THR A 211 7.35 -12.76 8.82
CA THR A 211 6.78 -11.44 8.50
C THR A 211 5.86 -11.52 7.26
N LEU A 212 6.28 -12.21 6.21
CA LEU A 212 5.46 -12.41 5.00
C LEU A 212 4.22 -13.25 5.29
N SER A 213 4.36 -14.31 6.08
CA SER A 213 3.25 -15.21 6.45
C SER A 213 2.17 -14.48 7.23
N LEU A 214 2.56 -13.70 8.24
CA LEU A 214 1.62 -12.90 9.05
C LEU A 214 0.99 -11.77 8.22
N TYR A 215 1.73 -11.20 7.27
CA TYR A 215 1.16 -10.22 6.34
C TYR A 215 0.10 -10.84 5.43
N LEU A 216 0.38 -12.00 4.84
CA LEU A 216 -0.60 -12.70 4.01
C LEU A 216 -1.78 -13.20 4.83
N LEU A 217 -1.58 -13.61 6.08
CA LEU A 217 -2.66 -13.94 7.00
C LEU A 217 -3.59 -12.74 7.21
N ALA A 218 -3.03 -11.55 7.46
CA ALA A 218 -3.82 -10.33 7.60
C ALA A 218 -4.59 -9.98 6.31
N ARG A 219 -3.98 -10.21 5.14
CA ARG A 219 -4.64 -10.01 3.84
C ARG A 219 -5.71 -11.06 3.54
N LEU A 220 -5.49 -12.31 3.89
CA LEU A 220 -6.48 -13.37 3.78
C LEU A 220 -7.67 -13.10 4.70
N ALA A 221 -7.41 -12.72 5.95
CA ALA A 221 -8.44 -12.32 6.91
C ALA A 221 -9.25 -11.11 6.41
N GLN A 222 -8.59 -10.14 5.77
CA GLN A 222 -9.27 -9.02 5.12
C GLN A 222 -10.22 -9.50 3.99
N CYS A 223 -9.77 -10.41 3.13
CA CYS A 223 -10.61 -10.97 2.05
C CYS A 223 -11.79 -11.75 2.61
N ALA A 224 -11.53 -12.62 3.60
CA ALA A 224 -12.55 -13.40 4.29
C ALA A 224 -13.59 -12.51 4.98
N TYR A 225 -13.17 -11.44 5.66
CA TYR A 225 -14.06 -10.47 6.27
C TYR A 225 -14.93 -9.75 5.22
N ASN A 226 -14.32 -9.28 4.13
CA ASN A 226 -15.04 -8.60 3.05
C ASN A 226 -16.05 -9.52 2.35
N SER A 227 -15.69 -10.79 2.14
CA SER A 227 -16.57 -11.85 1.60
C SER A 227 -17.73 -12.17 2.55
N ALA A 228 -17.43 -12.37 3.83
CA ALA A 228 -18.46 -12.68 4.82
C ALA A 228 -19.45 -11.51 5.00
N LYS A 229 -18.94 -10.27 4.86
CA LYS A 229 -19.74 -9.06 4.85
C LYS A 229 -20.59 -8.93 3.58
N SER A 230 -20.06 -9.20 2.39
CA SER A 230 -20.83 -9.12 1.13
C SER A 230 -21.96 -10.14 1.07
N LYS A 231 -21.75 -11.32 1.68
CA LYS A 231 -22.74 -12.39 1.76
C LYS A 231 -23.73 -12.27 2.93
N ASN A 232 -23.67 -11.19 3.72
CA ASN A 232 -24.46 -10.99 4.94
C ASN A 232 -24.40 -12.19 5.94
N LYS A 233 -23.32 -12.99 5.91
CA LYS A 233 -23.18 -14.17 6.78
C LYS A 233 -22.55 -13.84 8.13
N PHE A 234 -21.90 -12.70 8.26
CA PHE A 234 -21.20 -12.30 9.49
C PHE A 234 -21.92 -11.16 10.21
N HIS A 235 -22.68 -11.51 11.24
CA HIS A 235 -23.40 -10.58 12.13
C HIS A 235 -22.78 -10.51 13.54
N PHE A 236 -21.45 -10.54 13.67
CA PHE A 236 -20.86 -10.34 15.00
C PHE A 236 -21.13 -8.91 15.47
N TRP A 237 -21.92 -8.76 16.54
CA TRP A 237 -22.08 -7.49 17.29
C TRP A 237 -22.56 -6.27 16.48
N GLY A 238 -23.58 -6.47 15.63
CA GLY A 238 -24.19 -5.38 14.86
C GLY A 238 -23.30 -4.95 13.68
N SER A 239 -23.66 -5.42 12.49
CA SER A 239 -22.91 -5.47 11.23
C SER A 239 -22.33 -4.14 10.64
N HIS A 240 -22.36 -3.03 11.37
CA HIS A 240 -21.99 -1.70 10.86
C HIS A 240 -21.11 -0.89 11.82
N TRP A 241 -20.01 -1.49 12.31
CA TRP A 241 -18.99 -0.71 13.02
C TRP A 241 -18.36 0.32 12.09
N ARG A 242 -18.85 1.58 12.16
CA ARG A 242 -18.38 2.72 11.36
C ARG A 242 -16.86 2.95 11.49
N HIS A 243 -16.26 2.48 12.60
CA HIS A 243 -14.87 2.66 12.98
C HIS A 243 -14.14 1.35 13.32
N GLY A 244 -14.53 0.22 12.72
CA GLY A 244 -13.87 -1.08 12.95
C GLY A 244 -12.37 -1.08 12.60
N ASP A 245 -11.97 -0.26 11.62
CA ASP A 245 -10.58 0.04 11.27
C ASP A 245 -9.81 0.70 12.43
N ALA A 246 -10.44 1.64 13.13
CA ALA A 246 -9.84 2.31 14.28
C ALA A 246 -9.73 1.37 15.50
N LEU A 247 -10.73 0.52 15.73
CA LEU A 247 -10.67 -0.50 16.78
C LEU A 247 -9.53 -1.49 16.52
N LEU A 248 -9.44 -2.01 15.28
CA LEU A 248 -8.40 -2.95 14.89
C LEU A 248 -7.00 -2.34 15.07
N PHE A 249 -6.82 -1.09 14.66
CA PHE A 249 -5.57 -0.38 14.88
C PHE A 249 -5.27 -0.17 16.36
N SER A 250 -6.28 0.16 17.18
CA SER A 250 -6.11 0.40 18.61
C SER A 250 -5.73 -0.88 19.36
N LEU A 251 -6.35 -2.00 19.04
CA LEU A 251 -5.99 -3.32 19.60
C LEU A 251 -4.59 -3.76 19.18
N ALA A 252 -4.24 -3.57 17.90
CA ALA A 252 -2.89 -3.86 17.41
C ALA A 252 -1.84 -2.96 18.10
N SER A 253 -2.15 -1.68 18.27
CA SER A 253 -1.28 -0.72 18.96
C SER A 253 -1.13 -1.03 20.45
N ALA A 254 -2.20 -1.46 21.12
CA ALA A 254 -2.17 -1.91 22.51
C ALA A 254 -1.16 -3.04 22.71
N GLN A 255 -1.23 -4.07 21.85
CA GLN A 255 -0.30 -5.19 21.90
C GLN A 255 1.15 -4.78 21.57
N VAL A 256 1.35 -3.93 20.56
CA VAL A 256 2.68 -3.46 20.17
C VAL A 256 3.32 -2.60 21.25
N MET A 257 2.58 -1.66 21.85
CA MET A 257 3.11 -0.79 22.90
C MET A 257 3.39 -1.55 24.19
N TYR A 258 2.52 -2.51 24.56
CA TYR A 258 2.78 -3.44 25.65
C TYR A 258 4.09 -4.21 25.40
N ALA A 259 4.24 -4.78 24.20
CA ALA A 259 5.42 -5.54 23.83
C ALA A 259 6.68 -4.67 23.86
N PHE A 260 6.64 -3.49 23.26
CA PHE A 260 7.76 -2.56 23.23
C PHE A 260 8.31 -2.24 24.64
N VAL A 261 7.42 -1.95 25.59
CA VAL A 261 7.86 -1.62 26.96
C VAL A 261 8.24 -2.88 27.74
N MET A 262 7.42 -3.93 27.73
CA MET A 262 7.55 -5.07 28.64
C MET A 262 8.41 -6.23 28.09
N ARG A 263 8.41 -6.43 26.78
CA ARG A 263 9.01 -7.58 26.06
C ARG A 263 9.58 -7.09 24.71
N PRO A 264 10.56 -6.16 24.68
CA PRO A 264 11.06 -5.57 23.44
C PRO A 264 11.58 -6.62 22.46
N GLU A 265 12.15 -7.72 22.96
CA GLU A 265 12.68 -8.84 22.18
C GLU A 265 11.66 -9.52 21.26
N SER A 266 10.36 -9.33 21.50
CA SER A 266 9.31 -9.88 20.64
C SER A 266 9.05 -9.03 19.39
N LEU A 267 9.69 -7.87 19.26
CA LEU A 267 9.57 -6.96 18.11
C LEU A 267 10.89 -6.91 17.31
N PRO A 268 10.85 -6.66 15.99
CA PRO A 268 12.06 -6.46 15.19
C PRO A 268 12.88 -5.27 15.68
N LYS A 269 14.22 -5.40 15.74
CA LYS A 269 15.14 -4.35 16.22
C LYS A 269 14.94 -2.99 15.52
N SER A 270 14.82 -2.99 14.18
CA SER A 270 14.59 -1.76 13.40
C SER A 270 13.28 -1.05 13.75
N TYR A 271 12.26 -1.81 14.16
CA TYR A 271 10.98 -1.26 14.59
C TYR A 271 11.09 -0.67 16.01
N GLN A 272 11.82 -1.34 16.91
CA GLN A 272 12.11 -0.82 18.24
C GLN A 272 12.92 0.48 18.18
N GLU A 273 13.99 0.51 17.38
CA GLU A 273 14.82 1.70 17.14
C GLU A 273 13.99 2.87 16.61
N PHE A 274 13.06 2.59 15.68
CA PHE A 274 12.15 3.60 15.16
C PHE A 274 11.25 4.19 16.26
N ILE A 275 10.68 3.35 17.12
CA ILE A 275 9.86 3.82 18.26
C ILE A 275 10.71 4.61 19.25
N LEU A 276 11.90 4.13 19.61
CA LEU A 276 12.82 4.82 20.53
C LEU A 276 13.25 6.19 19.99
N LYS A 277 13.62 6.27 18.71
CA LYS A 277 14.06 7.51 18.07
C LYS A 277 12.95 8.55 17.97
N THR A 278 11.72 8.08 17.76
CA THR A 278 10.53 8.92 17.63
C THR A 278 9.95 9.33 18.99
N GLY A 279 10.11 8.47 20.00
CA GLY A 279 9.57 8.64 21.33
C GLY A 279 10.26 9.75 22.15
N PRO A 280 9.60 10.25 23.21
CA PRO A 280 10.15 11.31 24.05
C PRO A 280 10.98 10.79 25.23
N VAL A 281 10.93 9.48 25.50
CA VAL A 281 11.56 8.82 26.65
C VAL A 281 12.79 8.05 26.20
N ALA A 282 13.87 8.10 26.99
CA ALA A 282 15.12 7.41 26.70
C ALA A 282 15.10 5.91 27.05
N ASP A 283 15.96 5.13 26.40
CA ASP A 283 16.08 3.67 26.61
C ASP A 283 16.34 3.24 28.07
N PRO A 284 17.24 3.90 28.84
CA PRO A 284 17.48 3.53 30.25
C PRO A 284 16.22 3.66 31.12
N VAL A 285 15.35 4.63 30.82
CA VAL A 285 14.10 4.84 31.54
C VAL A 285 13.11 3.72 31.25
N TYR A 286 12.98 3.27 30.00
CA TYR A 286 12.13 2.13 29.66
C TYR A 286 12.61 0.83 30.31
N LYS A 287 13.93 0.62 30.42
CA LYS A 287 14.51 -0.50 31.16
C LYS A 287 14.16 -0.43 32.64
N ALA A 288 14.33 0.73 33.28
CA ALA A 288 13.96 0.93 34.68
C ALA A 288 12.46 0.65 34.94
N VAL A 289 11.59 1.18 34.08
CA VAL A 289 10.13 0.94 34.13
C VAL A 289 9.80 -0.56 34.01
N ARG A 290 10.46 -1.26 33.10
CA ARG A 290 10.26 -2.70 32.89
C ARG A 290 10.65 -3.52 34.11
N GLU A 291 11.83 -3.26 34.69
CA GLU A 291 12.30 -4.00 35.86
C GLU A 291 11.44 -3.70 37.10
N CYS A 292 11.05 -2.43 37.30
CA CYS A 292 10.07 -2.03 38.31
C CYS A 292 8.75 -2.82 38.18
N CYS A 293 8.17 -2.91 36.97
CA CYS A 293 6.94 -3.68 36.72
C CYS A 293 7.11 -5.21 36.87
N ARG A 294 8.35 -5.72 36.84
CA ARG A 294 8.67 -7.14 37.06
C ARG A 294 9.01 -7.45 38.51
N GLY A 295 9.20 -6.44 39.36
CA GLY A 295 9.69 -6.60 40.72
C GLY A 295 11.19 -6.93 40.77
N GLY A 296 11.94 -6.62 39.72
CA GLY A 296 13.39 -6.75 39.66
C GLY A 296 14.11 -5.49 40.14
N PRO A 297 15.39 -5.59 40.52
CA PRO A 297 16.19 -4.44 40.93
C PRO A 297 16.39 -3.49 39.74
N VAL A 298 16.17 -2.20 39.98
CA VAL A 298 16.39 -1.16 38.95
C VAL A 298 17.88 -0.84 38.87
N ASP A 299 18.45 -0.82 37.66
CA ASP A 299 19.82 -0.37 37.43
C ASP A 299 19.94 1.14 37.64
N LEU A 300 20.31 1.51 38.87
CA LEU A 300 20.47 2.90 39.29
C LEU A 300 21.69 3.56 38.63
N THR A 301 22.68 2.80 38.15
CA THR A 301 23.92 3.36 37.58
C THR A 301 23.69 3.94 36.19
N ALA A 302 23.02 3.19 35.31
CA ALA A 302 22.65 3.67 33.99
C ALA A 302 21.62 4.81 34.06
N LEU A 303 20.70 4.73 35.03
CA LEU A 303 19.65 5.73 35.22
C LEU A 303 20.21 7.05 35.78
N SER A 304 21.09 6.99 36.78
CA SER A 304 21.73 8.18 37.36
C SER A 304 22.64 8.87 36.34
N ALA A 305 23.44 8.10 35.57
CA ALA A 305 24.28 8.65 34.49
C ALA A 305 23.44 9.42 33.45
N TYR A 306 22.27 8.89 33.08
CA TYR A 306 21.34 9.58 32.19
C TYR A 306 20.79 10.87 32.80
N LEU A 307 20.33 10.83 34.06
CA LEU A 307 19.78 12.00 34.75
C LEU A 307 20.83 13.10 34.96
N SER A 308 22.07 12.74 35.31
CA SER A 308 23.20 13.67 35.44
C SER A 308 23.50 14.39 34.12
N SER A 309 23.39 13.69 32.98
CA SER A 309 23.61 14.29 31.65
C SER A 309 22.55 15.35 31.27
N LYS A 310 21.36 15.29 31.87
CA LYS A 310 20.21 16.16 31.54
C LYS A 310 20.04 17.37 32.48
N ARG A 311 20.97 17.54 33.43
CA ARG A 311 21.10 18.74 34.29
C ARG A 311 19.78 19.12 35.00
N ASN A 312 19.29 18.22 35.86
CA ASN A 312 18.39 18.54 36.97
C ASN A 312 18.69 17.61 38.17
N LEU A 313 19.52 18.15 39.07
CA LEU A 313 19.74 17.91 40.51
C LEU A 313 19.60 16.51 41.14
N ASP A 314 20.63 16.24 41.97
CA ASP A 314 20.60 15.52 43.25
C ASP A 314 19.46 14.52 43.43
N LEU A 315 19.83 13.26 43.20
CA LEU A 315 19.33 12.09 43.91
C LEU A 315 17.89 12.25 44.43
N ILE A 316 16.92 12.13 43.52
CA ILE A 316 15.65 11.53 43.93
C ILE A 316 16.06 10.25 44.67
N ASN A 317 15.63 10.08 45.93
CA ASN A 317 15.84 8.87 46.72
C ASN A 317 15.11 7.69 46.04
N LEU A 318 15.54 7.30 44.85
CA LEU A 318 15.13 6.09 44.17
C LEU A 318 15.79 4.96 44.94
N THR A 319 14.97 4.27 45.73
CA THR A 319 15.36 2.98 46.29
C THR A 319 15.57 1.98 45.15
N THR A 320 16.34 0.92 45.40
CA THR A 320 16.61 -0.14 44.41
C THR A 320 15.33 -0.82 43.89
N ASN A 321 14.23 -0.77 44.66
CA ASN A 321 12.93 -1.35 44.35
C ASN A 321 11.78 -0.34 44.55
N PRO A 322 11.60 0.65 43.65
CA PRO A 322 10.48 1.58 43.75
C PRO A 322 9.17 0.87 43.34
N SER A 323 8.06 1.16 44.02
CA SER A 323 6.74 0.66 43.64
C SER A 323 6.21 1.28 42.33
N ILE A 324 6.71 2.48 41.99
CA ILE A 324 6.39 3.22 40.77
C ILE A 324 7.53 4.16 40.40
N ILE A 325 7.89 4.22 39.12
CA ILE A 325 8.85 5.21 38.62
C ILE A 325 8.16 6.58 38.54
N PRO A 326 8.68 7.65 39.18
CA PRO A 326 8.02 8.95 39.18
C PRO A 326 8.14 9.64 37.81
N CYS A 327 7.18 10.52 37.50
CA CYS A 327 7.16 11.27 36.24
C CYS A 327 8.42 12.13 36.03
N SER A 328 9.07 12.59 37.11
CA SER A 328 10.35 13.33 37.06
C SER A 328 11.47 12.54 36.39
N VAL A 329 11.48 11.21 36.51
CA VAL A 329 12.46 10.33 35.84
C VAL A 329 12.12 10.12 34.37
N ILE A 330 10.83 10.18 34.02
CA ILE A 330 10.35 9.96 32.65
C ILE A 330 10.58 11.18 31.76
N HIS A 331 10.44 12.37 32.33
CA HIS A 331 10.69 13.63 31.63
C HIS A 331 11.49 14.61 32.51
N PRO A 332 12.81 14.37 32.68
CA PRO A 332 13.66 15.18 33.58
C PRO A 332 13.82 16.63 33.11
N ASP A 333 13.61 16.90 31.83
CA ASP A 333 13.72 18.24 31.25
C ASP A 333 12.62 19.20 31.74
N ARG A 334 11.50 18.69 32.30
CA ARG A 334 10.30 19.49 32.63
C ARG A 334 9.59 18.99 33.89
N ALA A 335 9.23 19.93 34.78
CA ALA A 335 8.54 19.62 36.04
C ALA A 335 7.05 19.25 35.88
N SER A 336 6.36 19.77 34.85
CA SER A 336 4.91 19.53 34.66
C SER A 336 4.61 18.59 33.49
N CYS A 337 3.70 17.64 33.71
CA CYS A 337 3.27 16.67 32.70
C CYS A 337 2.58 17.34 31.50
N LEU A 338 1.82 18.42 31.73
CA LEU A 338 1.14 19.16 30.66
C LEU A 338 2.15 19.88 29.75
N ALA A 339 3.13 20.57 30.32
CA ALA A 339 4.17 21.24 29.53
C ALA A 339 5.02 20.21 28.77
N GLN A 340 5.28 19.06 29.37
CA GLN A 340 5.94 17.97 28.66
C GLN A 340 5.09 17.49 27.48
N ASN A 341 3.79 17.26 27.64
CA ASN A 341 2.93 16.83 26.52
C ASN A 341 2.98 17.82 25.34
N VAL A 342 2.92 19.14 25.59
CA VAL A 342 3.05 20.16 24.53
C VAL A 342 4.40 20.07 23.82
N ASN A 343 5.48 19.89 24.59
CA ASN A 343 6.82 19.69 24.04
C ASN A 343 6.93 18.39 23.22
N VAL A 344 6.34 17.30 23.70
CA VAL A 344 6.30 16.01 23.00
C VAL A 344 5.59 16.14 21.66
N VAL A 345 4.44 16.83 21.59
CA VAL A 345 3.73 17.09 20.32
C VAL A 345 4.66 17.80 19.34
N SER A 346 5.25 18.93 19.73
CA SER A 346 6.08 19.74 18.83
C SER A 346 7.38 19.04 18.41
N SER A 347 8.07 18.40 19.36
CA SER A 347 9.31 17.68 19.11
C SER A 347 9.10 16.47 18.22
N THR A 348 8.06 15.66 18.50
CA THR A 348 7.72 14.49 17.68
C THR A 348 7.32 14.91 16.28
N PHE A 349 6.54 15.98 16.15
CA PHE A 349 6.13 16.51 14.85
C PHE A 349 7.34 16.91 14.00
N LYS A 350 8.27 17.71 14.55
CA LYS A 350 9.48 18.15 13.85
C LYS A 350 10.37 16.99 13.42
N LYS A 351 10.53 15.97 14.28
CA LYS A 351 11.36 14.79 13.99
C LYS A 351 10.76 13.89 12.89
N THR A 352 9.44 13.74 12.88
CA THR A 352 8.76 12.77 12.01
C THR A 352 8.31 13.38 10.68
N PHE A 353 8.09 14.70 10.62
CA PHE A 353 7.64 15.40 9.43
C PHE A 353 8.48 15.11 8.17
N PRO A 354 9.83 15.16 8.18
CA PRO A 354 10.63 14.91 6.97
C PRO A 354 10.46 13.48 6.43
N LEU A 355 10.27 12.50 7.32
CA LEU A 355 10.05 11.11 6.95
C LEU A 355 8.70 10.94 6.25
N TYR A 356 7.62 11.49 6.82
CA TYR A 356 6.28 11.40 6.21
C TYR A 356 6.14 12.26 4.96
N PHE A 357 6.80 13.41 4.92
CA PHE A 357 6.89 14.22 3.70
C PHE A 357 7.55 13.42 2.57
N SER A 358 8.70 12.79 2.83
CA SER A 358 9.36 11.93 1.84
C SER A 358 8.48 10.75 1.40
N LEU A 359 7.85 10.05 2.35
CA LEU A 359 6.99 8.90 2.05
C LEU A 359 5.73 9.24 1.24
N THR A 360 5.22 10.46 1.36
CA THR A 360 4.06 10.92 0.57
C THR A 360 4.49 11.51 -0.77
N PHE A 361 5.60 12.25 -0.80
CA PHE A 361 6.10 12.93 -1.98
C PHE A 361 6.73 11.96 -2.99
N VAL A 362 7.64 11.09 -2.55
CA VAL A 362 8.43 10.23 -3.45
C VAL A 362 7.56 9.30 -4.30
N PRO A 363 6.61 8.51 -3.75
CA PRO A 363 5.77 7.65 -4.57
C PRO A 363 4.89 8.44 -5.54
N PHE A 364 4.49 9.66 -5.19
CA PHE A 364 3.70 10.50 -6.08
C PHE A 364 4.54 10.96 -7.28
N VAL A 365 5.76 11.46 -7.04
CA VAL A 365 6.67 11.91 -8.10
C VAL A 365 7.09 10.75 -9.01
N VAL A 366 7.44 9.60 -8.42
CA VAL A 366 7.91 8.44 -9.19
C VAL A 366 6.80 7.82 -10.03
N LEU A 367 5.59 7.68 -9.48
CA LEU A 367 4.49 6.99 -10.19
C LEU A 367 3.67 7.92 -11.08
N ARG A 368 3.72 9.24 -10.87
CA ARG A 368 2.91 10.23 -11.60
C ARG A 368 3.76 11.42 -12.07
N LEU A 369 4.94 11.14 -12.62
CA LEU A 369 5.88 12.17 -13.06
C LEU A 369 5.25 13.15 -14.07
N GLN A 370 4.48 12.64 -15.03
CA GLN A 370 3.75 13.47 -16.01
C GLN A 370 2.83 14.50 -15.33
N LYS A 371 1.98 14.05 -14.41
CA LYS A 371 1.05 14.92 -13.66
C LYS A 371 1.77 15.89 -12.71
N PHE A 372 2.95 15.50 -12.22
CA PHE A 372 3.79 16.38 -11.41
C PHE A 372 4.37 17.52 -12.25
N LEU A 373 4.84 17.24 -13.47
CA LEU A 373 5.36 18.26 -14.38
C LEU A 373 4.26 19.23 -14.85
N GLU A 374 3.05 18.74 -15.07
CA GLU A 374 1.89 19.59 -15.44
C GLU A 374 1.42 20.50 -14.30
N SER A 375 1.47 20.04 -13.04
CA SER A 375 0.93 20.79 -11.89
C SER A 375 1.78 20.63 -10.62
N PRO A 376 2.99 21.22 -10.58
CA PRO A 376 3.92 21.01 -9.47
C PRO A 376 3.38 21.58 -8.16
N ALA A 377 2.80 22.78 -8.16
CA ALA A 377 2.33 23.46 -6.95
C ALA A 377 1.16 22.72 -6.27
N ALA A 378 0.12 22.37 -7.04
CA ALA A 378 -1.03 21.63 -6.53
C ALA A 378 -0.63 20.25 -5.99
N THR A 379 0.37 19.62 -6.62
CA THR A 379 0.92 18.34 -6.17
C THR A 379 1.70 18.46 -4.87
N CYS A 380 2.59 19.44 -4.76
CA CYS A 380 3.32 19.73 -3.54
C CYS A 380 2.37 20.04 -2.38
N TRP A 381 1.31 20.83 -2.63
CA TRP A 381 0.29 21.12 -1.63
C TRP A 381 -0.44 19.87 -1.14
N ARG A 382 -0.89 19.01 -2.07
CA ARG A 382 -1.54 17.73 -1.71
C ARG A 382 -0.61 16.82 -0.90
N ALA A 383 0.66 16.74 -1.28
CA ALA A 383 1.67 15.97 -0.55
C ALA A 383 1.90 16.56 0.85
N LEU A 384 2.03 17.88 0.96
CA LEU A 384 2.21 18.59 2.23
C LEU A 384 1.03 18.39 3.18
N VAL A 385 -0.22 18.58 2.72
CA VAL A 385 -1.42 18.34 3.53
C VAL A 385 -1.48 16.88 3.99
N GLY A 386 -1.12 15.94 3.11
CA GLY A 386 -0.99 14.53 3.47
C GLY A 386 0.07 14.27 4.55
N ALA A 387 1.25 14.87 4.40
CA ALA A 387 2.36 14.76 5.35
C ALA A 387 2.00 15.34 6.71
N VAL A 388 1.45 16.57 6.75
CA VAL A 388 1.00 17.23 7.99
C VAL A 388 -0.04 16.36 8.69
N ARG A 389 -1.08 15.90 7.99
CA ARG A 389 -2.12 15.03 8.59
C ARG A 389 -1.54 13.75 9.22
N SER A 390 -0.62 13.08 8.50
CA SER A 390 0.08 11.88 8.99
C SER A 390 0.91 12.16 10.24
N THR A 391 1.62 13.30 10.23
CA THR A 391 2.55 13.70 11.28
C THR A 391 1.77 14.11 12.53
N THR A 392 0.63 14.79 12.37
CA THR A 392 -0.30 15.12 13.45
C THR A 392 -0.88 13.86 14.08
N PHE A 393 -1.29 12.87 13.26
CA PHE A 393 -1.73 11.56 13.75
C PHE A 393 -0.67 10.91 14.64
N LEU A 394 0.57 10.77 14.17
CA LEU A 394 1.63 10.11 14.93
C LEU A 394 2.01 10.90 16.19
N SER A 395 2.08 12.23 16.08
CA SER A 395 2.38 13.09 17.24
C SER A 395 1.28 13.00 18.30
N ALA A 396 0.02 12.92 17.89
CA ALA A 396 -1.11 12.67 18.78
C ALA A 396 -1.04 11.28 19.42
N PHE A 397 -0.67 10.23 18.66
CA PHE A 397 -0.47 8.89 19.21
C PHE A 397 0.56 8.89 20.35
N VAL A 398 1.75 9.44 20.11
CA VAL A 398 2.84 9.48 21.11
C VAL A 398 2.43 10.30 22.33
N THR A 399 1.76 11.43 22.11
CA THR A 399 1.33 12.32 23.21
C THR A 399 0.23 11.68 24.05
N LEU A 400 -0.77 11.03 23.43
CA LEU A 400 -1.83 10.32 24.16
C LEU A 400 -1.26 9.15 24.96
N PHE A 401 -0.30 8.43 24.41
CA PHE A 401 0.39 7.34 25.12
C PHE A 401 1.13 7.87 26.35
N GLN A 402 1.92 8.94 26.17
CA GLN A 402 2.63 9.60 27.27
C GLN A 402 1.66 10.14 28.33
N ALA A 403 0.59 10.81 27.90
CA ALA A 403 -0.42 11.37 28.79
C ALA A 403 -1.13 10.28 29.62
N ALA A 404 -1.46 9.14 29.00
CA ALA A 404 -2.07 8.01 29.69
C ALA A 404 -1.15 7.44 30.78
N ILE A 405 0.15 7.30 30.50
CA ILE A 405 1.14 6.84 31.48
C ILE A 405 1.31 7.86 32.62
N CYS A 406 1.46 9.14 32.31
CA CYS A 406 1.58 10.20 33.31
C CYS A 406 0.32 10.27 34.20
N LEU A 407 -0.87 10.12 33.61
CA LEU A 407 -2.14 10.10 34.34
C LEU A 407 -2.21 8.88 35.27
N HIS A 408 -1.87 7.69 34.77
CA HIS A 408 -1.82 6.49 35.61
C HIS A 408 -0.88 6.67 36.80
N ARG A 409 0.31 7.22 36.59
CA ARG A 409 1.31 7.46 37.65
C ARG A 409 0.90 8.51 38.68
N LYS A 410 -0.04 9.40 38.32
CA LYS A 410 -0.61 10.38 39.26
C LYS A 410 -1.73 9.77 40.12
N VAL A 411 -2.42 8.76 39.61
CA VAL A 411 -3.62 8.17 40.24
C VAL A 411 -3.31 6.85 40.97
N ALA A 412 -2.36 6.06 40.47
CA ALA A 412 -2.05 4.73 40.99
C ALA A 412 -0.76 4.71 41.82
N ASN A 413 -0.76 3.88 42.86
CA ASN A 413 0.38 3.70 43.76
C ASN A 413 1.37 2.61 43.31
N LYS A 414 0.98 1.79 42.31
CA LYS A 414 1.77 0.66 41.79
C LYS A 414 1.65 0.57 40.28
N ASP A 415 2.78 0.37 39.61
CA ASP A 415 2.83 0.22 38.15
C ASP A 415 2.44 -1.22 37.75
N HIS A 416 1.46 -1.35 36.85
CA HIS A 416 0.99 -2.65 36.37
C HIS A 416 1.28 -2.81 34.87
N LYS A 417 1.66 -4.03 34.47
CA LYS A 417 1.99 -4.36 33.07
C LYS A 417 0.84 -4.05 32.09
N LEU A 418 -0.41 -4.17 32.53
CA LEU A 418 -1.60 -3.90 31.70
C LEU A 418 -1.79 -2.41 31.37
N VAL A 419 -1.20 -1.50 32.14
CA VAL A 419 -1.31 -0.06 31.93
C VAL A 419 -0.79 0.32 30.55
N TYR A 420 0.33 -0.29 30.13
CA TYR A 420 0.94 -0.06 28.82
C TYR A 420 0.08 -0.58 27.67
N TRP A 421 -0.68 -1.65 27.92
CA TRP A 421 -1.65 -2.17 26.97
C TRP A 421 -2.83 -1.20 26.82
N PHE A 422 -3.42 -0.76 27.93
CA PHE A 422 -4.51 0.23 27.90
C PHE A 422 -4.07 1.61 27.36
N ALA A 423 -2.86 2.06 27.69
CA ALA A 423 -2.29 3.29 27.15
C ALA A 423 -2.14 3.19 25.63
N GLY A 424 -1.68 2.05 25.10
CA GLY A 424 -1.61 1.79 23.66
C GLY A 424 -2.99 1.71 22.99
N LEU A 425 -4.00 1.18 23.69
CA LEU A 425 -5.39 1.16 23.23
C LEU A 425 -5.94 2.60 23.10
N MET A 426 -5.75 3.42 24.13
CA MET A 426 -6.18 4.82 24.16
C MET A 426 -5.47 5.67 23.11
N SER A 427 -4.16 5.52 22.97
CA SER A 427 -3.38 6.25 21.96
C SER A 427 -3.74 5.83 20.54
N GLY A 428 -4.19 4.59 20.36
CA GLY A 428 -4.67 4.05 19.09
C GLY A 428 -5.82 4.84 18.46
N LEU A 429 -6.67 5.48 19.28
CA LEU A 429 -7.79 6.32 18.81
C LEU A 429 -7.34 7.52 17.97
N SER A 430 -6.07 7.93 18.08
CA SER A 430 -5.49 8.98 17.25
C SER A 430 -5.59 8.70 15.75
N ILE A 431 -5.75 7.44 15.32
CA ILE A 431 -5.92 7.08 13.90
C ILE A 431 -7.16 7.71 13.25
N LEU A 432 -8.13 8.17 14.05
CA LEU A 432 -9.27 8.94 13.54
C LEU A 432 -8.82 10.25 12.86
N LEU A 433 -7.65 10.79 13.19
CA LEU A 433 -7.03 11.92 12.50
C LEU A 433 -6.56 11.58 11.09
N GLU A 434 -6.42 10.30 10.73
CA GLU A 434 -5.98 9.86 9.41
C GLU A 434 -7.16 9.65 8.45
N LYS A 435 -6.92 9.68 7.12
CA LYS A 435 -7.99 9.49 6.11
C LYS A 435 -8.53 8.07 6.17
N LYS A 436 -9.86 7.87 6.07
CA LYS A 436 -10.52 6.56 6.17
C LYS A 436 -9.88 5.47 5.30
N ALA A 437 -9.57 5.78 4.04
CA ALA A 437 -8.90 4.83 3.12
C ALA A 437 -7.53 4.34 3.61
N ARG A 438 -6.81 5.15 4.40
CA ARG A 438 -5.48 4.82 4.92
C ARG A 438 -5.52 4.14 6.29
N ARG A 439 -6.59 4.33 7.07
CA ARG A 439 -6.71 3.75 8.42
C ARG A 439 -6.62 2.23 8.40
N ALA A 440 -7.37 1.58 7.51
CA ALA A 440 -7.34 0.12 7.36
C ALA A 440 -5.96 -0.39 6.92
N GLU A 441 -5.27 0.31 6.03
CA GLU A 441 -3.92 -0.06 5.58
C GLU A 441 -2.88 0.09 6.71
N LEU A 442 -3.00 1.12 7.56
CA LEU A 442 -2.16 1.27 8.75
C LEU A 442 -2.47 0.19 9.80
N ALA A 443 -3.75 -0.13 10.02
CA ALA A 443 -4.16 -1.22 10.91
C ALA A 443 -3.55 -2.56 10.45
N LEU A 444 -3.68 -2.88 9.16
CA LEU A 444 -3.12 -4.09 8.56
C LEU A 444 -1.59 -4.09 8.48
N TYR A 445 -0.95 -2.92 8.58
CA TYR A 445 0.50 -2.82 8.70
C TYR A 445 0.99 -3.15 10.11
N VAL A 446 0.29 -2.66 11.15
CA VAL A 446 0.67 -2.89 12.56
C VAL A 446 0.21 -4.28 13.05
N LEU A 447 -0.90 -4.79 12.54
CA LEU A 447 -1.51 -6.05 12.98
C LEU A 447 -0.56 -7.27 12.88
N PRO A 448 0.19 -7.50 11.78
CA PRO A 448 1.17 -8.59 11.73
C PRO A 448 2.25 -8.47 12.81
N ARG A 449 2.70 -7.25 13.15
CA ARG A 449 3.70 -7.02 14.21
C ARG A 449 3.12 -7.29 15.59
N ALA A 450 1.87 -6.90 15.82
CA ALA A 450 1.13 -7.22 17.03
C ALA A 450 0.97 -8.74 17.19
N GLY A 451 0.59 -9.44 16.11
CA GLY A 451 0.42 -10.89 16.07
C GLY A 451 1.72 -11.65 16.31
N ASP A 452 2.82 -11.25 15.68
CA ASP A 452 4.15 -11.86 15.88
C ASP A 452 4.59 -11.76 17.35
N SER A 453 4.46 -10.55 17.91
CA SER A 453 4.80 -10.30 19.30
C SER A 453 3.92 -11.10 20.26
N LEU A 454 2.61 -11.16 20.00
CA LEU A 454 1.67 -11.94 20.80
C LEU A 454 2.02 -13.42 20.75
N TRP A 455 2.26 -13.97 19.56
CA TRP A 455 2.66 -15.36 19.35
C TRP A 455 3.93 -15.71 20.15
N TYR A 456 4.96 -14.87 20.07
CA TYR A 456 6.20 -15.03 20.84
C TYR A 456 5.93 -15.05 22.36
N ILE A 457 5.08 -14.14 22.85
CA ILE A 457 4.72 -14.08 24.27
C ILE A 457 3.93 -15.33 24.70
N LEU A 458 3.02 -15.84 23.86
CA LEU A 458 2.23 -17.03 24.15
C LEU A 458 3.09 -18.30 24.21
N ILE A 459 4.05 -18.45 23.30
CA ILE A 459 5.04 -19.55 23.34
C ILE A 459 5.86 -19.47 24.63
N ASN A 460 6.36 -18.28 24.98
CA ASN A 460 7.15 -18.08 26.20
C ASN A 460 6.35 -18.30 27.49
N ARG A 461 5.02 -18.31 27.42
CA ARG A 461 4.15 -18.69 28.55
C ARG A 461 3.70 -20.15 28.51
N HIS A 462 4.22 -20.95 27.57
CA HIS A 462 3.84 -22.34 27.35
C HIS A 462 2.34 -22.55 27.03
N LEU A 463 1.63 -21.51 26.56
CA LEU A 463 0.24 -21.65 26.12
C LEU A 463 0.12 -22.25 24.72
N LEU A 464 1.16 -22.07 23.89
CA LEU A 464 1.19 -22.59 22.53
C LEU A 464 2.45 -23.45 22.32
N PRO A 465 2.36 -24.57 21.59
CA PRO A 465 3.51 -25.41 21.27
C PRO A 465 4.48 -24.66 20.35
N ASN A 466 5.78 -24.79 20.62
CA ASN A 466 6.82 -24.27 19.74
C ASN A 466 7.05 -25.22 18.56
N ILE A 467 6.29 -25.02 17.48
CA ILE A 467 6.41 -25.80 16.26
C ILE A 467 7.50 -25.17 15.37
N LYS A 468 8.54 -25.94 15.06
CA LYS A 468 9.60 -25.52 14.12
C LYS A 468 9.00 -25.28 12.73
N ASN A 469 9.38 -24.17 12.09
CA ASN A 469 8.93 -23.77 10.75
C ASN A 469 7.41 -23.59 10.60
N ALA A 470 6.67 -23.29 11.68
CA ALA A 470 5.24 -23.01 11.63
C ALA A 470 4.88 -21.89 10.64
N GLU A 471 5.80 -20.94 10.42
CA GLU A 471 5.62 -19.89 9.42
C GLU A 471 5.44 -20.42 7.99
N VAL A 472 6.10 -21.52 7.63
CA VAL A 472 6.00 -22.09 6.27
C VAL A 472 4.61 -22.68 6.06
N ALA A 473 4.13 -23.47 7.03
CA ALA A 473 2.78 -24.03 6.99
C ALA A 473 1.71 -22.92 6.94
N LEU A 474 1.89 -21.86 7.75
CA LEU A 474 1.01 -20.70 7.74
C LEU A 474 1.00 -20.01 6.37
N PHE A 475 2.16 -19.81 5.75
CA PHE A 475 2.26 -19.22 4.41
C PHE A 475 1.54 -20.05 3.36
N CYS A 476 1.75 -21.38 3.35
CA CYS A 476 1.08 -22.31 2.45
C CYS A 476 -0.45 -22.22 2.59
N MET A 477 -0.98 -22.26 3.81
CA MET A 477 -2.42 -22.10 4.03
C MET A 477 -2.93 -20.74 3.53
N CYS A 478 -2.18 -19.66 3.81
CA CYS A 478 -2.57 -18.32 3.39
C CYS A 478 -2.58 -18.17 1.87
N MET A 479 -1.57 -18.69 1.16
CA MET A 479 -1.51 -18.63 -0.29
C MET A 479 -2.64 -19.41 -0.96
N GLY A 480 -3.00 -20.60 -0.46
CA GLY A 480 -4.16 -21.34 -0.95
C GLY A 480 -5.46 -20.54 -0.82
N GLY A 481 -5.70 -19.95 0.35
CA GLY A 481 -6.87 -19.08 0.56
C GLY A 481 -6.87 -17.83 -0.33
N ILE A 482 -5.71 -17.20 -0.52
CA ILE A 482 -5.56 -16.03 -1.40
C ILE A 482 -5.84 -16.39 -2.86
N MET A 483 -5.39 -17.55 -3.34
CA MET A 483 -5.71 -18.02 -4.70
C MET A 483 -7.21 -18.28 -4.88
N TYR A 484 -7.89 -18.83 -3.86
CA TYR A 484 -9.35 -18.96 -3.88
C TYR A 484 -10.04 -17.61 -4.04
N PHE A 485 -9.72 -16.62 -3.19
CA PHE A 485 -10.33 -15.29 -3.29
C PHE A 485 -9.97 -14.58 -4.60
N LEU A 486 -8.79 -14.82 -5.16
CA LEU A 486 -8.38 -14.23 -6.42
C LEU A 486 -9.22 -14.70 -7.61
N GLU A 487 -9.62 -15.97 -7.62
CA GLU A 487 -10.36 -16.57 -8.73
C GLU A 487 -11.87 -16.42 -8.58
N TYR A 488 -12.39 -16.70 -7.38
CA TYR A 488 -13.84 -16.77 -7.17
C TYR A 488 -14.44 -15.45 -6.67
N GLU A 489 -13.68 -14.63 -5.92
CA GLU A 489 -14.20 -13.40 -5.29
C GLU A 489 -13.20 -12.24 -5.35
N PRO A 490 -12.71 -11.86 -6.55
CA PRO A 490 -11.59 -10.93 -6.69
C PRO A 490 -11.89 -9.51 -6.21
N ASP A 491 -13.17 -9.15 -6.04
CA ASP A 491 -13.59 -7.83 -5.58
C ASP A 491 -13.46 -7.66 -4.06
N THR A 492 -13.29 -8.76 -3.32
CA THR A 492 -13.04 -8.74 -1.88
C THR A 492 -11.59 -8.39 -1.55
N MET A 493 -10.68 -8.52 -2.53
CA MET A 493 -9.24 -8.30 -2.36
C MET A 493 -8.85 -6.82 -2.51
N ALA A 494 -7.81 -6.41 -1.78
CA ALA A 494 -7.24 -5.07 -1.95
C ALA A 494 -6.72 -4.87 -3.40
N PRO A 495 -7.00 -3.74 -4.07
CA PRO A 495 -6.64 -3.53 -5.48
C PRO A 495 -5.14 -3.69 -5.76
N PHE A 496 -4.29 -3.27 -4.82
CA PHE A 496 -2.84 -3.43 -4.93
C PHE A 496 -2.41 -4.90 -4.92
N LEU A 497 -2.97 -5.70 -4.01
CA LEU A 497 -2.64 -7.13 -3.89
C LEU A 497 -3.13 -7.91 -5.10
N ARG A 498 -4.38 -7.64 -5.53
CA ARG A 498 -4.96 -8.20 -6.76
C ARG A 498 -4.10 -7.87 -7.98
N GLY A 499 -3.70 -6.60 -8.14
CA GLY A 499 -2.85 -6.16 -9.25
C GLY A 499 -1.46 -6.82 -9.24
N LEU A 500 -0.83 -6.92 -8.06
CA LEU A 500 0.46 -7.58 -7.90
C LEU A 500 0.38 -9.06 -8.29
N ILE A 501 -0.55 -9.81 -7.69
CA ILE A 501 -0.69 -11.24 -7.90
C ILE A 501 -1.07 -11.54 -9.36
N ARG A 502 -2.01 -10.78 -9.94
CA ARG A 502 -2.36 -10.93 -11.37
C ARG A 502 -1.19 -10.64 -12.29
N ARG A 503 -0.38 -9.62 -12.00
CA ARG A 503 0.81 -9.31 -12.80
C ARG A 503 1.83 -10.46 -12.82
N PHE A 504 1.96 -11.22 -11.72
CA PHE A 504 2.84 -12.38 -11.66
C PHE A 504 2.19 -13.66 -12.21
N LEU A 505 0.88 -13.86 -12.05
CA LEU A 505 0.18 -15.07 -12.51
C LEU A 505 -0.24 -15.04 -13.98
N ALA A 506 -0.56 -13.85 -14.52
CA ALA A 506 -1.23 -13.67 -15.81
C ALA A 506 -0.34 -12.99 -16.86
N SER A 507 0.98 -12.98 -16.68
CA SER A 507 1.88 -12.33 -17.63
C SER A 507 2.04 -13.13 -18.92
N LYS A 508 0.98 -13.30 -19.72
CA LYS A 508 1.20 -13.40 -21.17
C LYS A 508 1.83 -12.07 -21.61
N ILE A 509 2.97 -12.11 -22.31
CA ILE A 509 3.44 -10.99 -23.13
C ILE A 509 2.56 -10.98 -24.39
N SER A 510 1.29 -10.68 -24.18
CA SER A 510 0.33 -10.40 -25.23
C SER A 510 -0.41 -9.18 -24.72
N ASN A 511 -0.06 -8.00 -25.23
CA ASN A 511 -0.74 -6.75 -24.94
C ASN A 511 -2.26 -6.98 -25.01
N PRO A 512 -3.03 -6.85 -23.90
CA PRO A 512 -4.36 -6.32 -24.04
C PRO A 512 -4.16 -4.81 -24.16
N SER A 513 -4.27 -4.28 -25.38
CA SER A 513 -4.54 -2.86 -25.57
C SER A 513 -5.62 -2.46 -24.57
N PRO A 514 -5.47 -1.36 -23.81
CA PRO A 514 -6.56 -0.91 -22.95
C PRO A 514 -7.82 -0.76 -23.81
N PRO A 515 -8.99 -1.23 -23.35
CA PRO A 515 -10.21 -1.02 -24.11
C PRO A 515 -10.35 0.49 -24.34
N PRO A 516 -10.60 0.95 -25.58
CA PRO A 516 -10.85 2.36 -25.81
C PRO A 516 -12.01 2.79 -24.90
N PRO A 517 -11.97 4.00 -24.34
CA PRO A 517 -13.08 4.50 -23.53
C PRO A 517 -14.37 4.37 -24.36
N ASN A 518 -15.45 3.94 -23.70
CA ASN A 518 -16.74 3.55 -24.23
C ASN A 518 -17.53 4.70 -24.92
N ARG A 519 -16.85 5.48 -25.77
CA ARG A 519 -17.36 6.58 -26.61
C ARG A 519 -17.75 6.10 -28.00
N ASN A 520 -17.27 4.93 -28.43
CA ASN A 520 -17.51 4.43 -29.79
C ASN A 520 -18.89 3.77 -29.93
N ALA A 521 -19.40 3.14 -28.87
CA ALA A 521 -20.76 2.60 -28.83
C ALA A 521 -21.82 3.72 -28.90
N SER A 522 -21.58 4.85 -28.22
CA SER A 522 -22.46 6.01 -28.32
C SER A 522 -22.45 6.62 -29.72
N TYR A 523 -21.31 6.66 -30.41
CA TYR A 523 -21.21 7.26 -31.74
C TYR A 523 -21.94 6.44 -32.81
N LEU A 524 -21.86 5.10 -32.74
CA LEU A 524 -22.64 4.20 -33.60
C LEU A 524 -24.14 4.28 -33.30
N GLN A 525 -24.54 4.44 -32.04
CA GLN A 525 -25.94 4.70 -31.68
C GLN A 525 -26.42 6.06 -32.20
N THR A 526 -25.59 7.11 -32.12
CA THR A 526 -25.93 8.42 -32.68
C THR A 526 -26.01 8.38 -34.21
N LEU A 527 -25.11 7.65 -34.88
CA LEU A 527 -25.15 7.45 -36.34
C LEU A 527 -26.37 6.66 -36.78
N ASN A 528 -26.70 5.55 -36.11
CA ASN A 528 -27.91 4.78 -36.39
C ASN A 528 -29.18 5.61 -36.14
N ALA A 529 -29.20 6.44 -35.10
CA ALA A 529 -30.31 7.37 -34.83
C ALA A 529 -30.44 8.45 -35.92
N LEU A 530 -29.32 8.97 -36.43
CA LEU A 530 -29.30 9.92 -37.55
C LEU A 530 -29.73 9.27 -38.88
N GLU A 531 -29.41 7.99 -39.09
CA GLU A 531 -29.80 7.22 -40.27
C GLU A 531 -31.29 6.86 -40.26
N GLN A 532 -31.85 6.52 -39.08
CA GLN A 532 -33.28 6.35 -38.84
C GLN A 532 -34.08 7.63 -39.03
N SER A 533 -33.51 8.77 -38.62
CA SER A 533 -34.08 10.10 -38.87
C SER A 533 -34.11 10.47 -40.36
N ARG A 534 -33.18 9.95 -41.16
CA ARG A 534 -33.06 10.26 -42.59
C ARG A 534 -33.95 9.39 -43.49
N THR A 535 -34.50 8.29 -42.96
CA THR A 535 -35.27 7.29 -43.71
C THR A 535 -36.78 7.36 -43.50
N GLN A 536 -37.30 8.31 -42.70
CA GLN A 536 -38.75 8.55 -42.63
C GLN A 536 -39.19 9.66 -43.61
N PRO A 537 -40.05 9.36 -44.60
CA PRO A 537 -40.72 10.39 -45.39
C PRO A 537 -41.77 11.12 -44.54
N GLY A 538 -41.81 12.44 -44.68
CA GLY A 538 -42.58 13.34 -43.83
C GLY A 538 -44.09 13.09 -43.81
N VAL A 539 -44.68 13.29 -42.64
CA VAL A 539 -46.11 13.54 -42.46
C VAL A 539 -46.21 14.79 -41.61
N ASP A 540 -46.69 15.87 -42.23
CA ASP A 540 -47.12 17.11 -41.58
C ASP A 540 -48.13 16.79 -40.48
N ASN A 541 -47.95 17.37 -39.29
CA ASN A 541 -49.04 17.75 -38.40
C ASN A 541 -48.55 18.68 -37.27
N GLY A 542 -49.00 19.94 -37.32
CA GLY A 542 -49.43 20.74 -36.17
C GLY A 542 -48.40 21.11 -35.09
N LEU A 543 -48.03 22.39 -35.05
CA LEU A 543 -47.46 23.07 -33.88
C LEU A 543 -48.30 22.80 -32.61
N PRO A 544 -47.66 22.63 -31.43
CA PRO A 544 -47.85 23.67 -30.42
C PRO A 544 -46.60 23.99 -29.56
N THR A 545 -46.40 25.30 -29.38
CA THR A 545 -45.97 26.03 -28.15
C THR A 545 -44.90 25.44 -27.22
N SER A 546 -43.75 26.12 -27.23
CA SER A 546 -43.00 26.64 -26.06
C SER A 546 -43.05 25.82 -24.75
N GLU A 547 -42.08 24.91 -24.58
CA GLU A 547 -41.63 24.51 -23.25
C GLU A 547 -40.24 25.07 -22.94
N GLN A 548 -40.20 25.70 -21.79
CA GLN A 548 -39.18 26.57 -21.23
C GLN A 548 -38.07 25.70 -20.63
N TYR A 549 -36.86 25.72 -21.22
CA TYR A 549 -35.71 25.04 -20.64
C TYR A 549 -35.23 25.77 -19.39
N ASN A 550 -35.62 25.26 -18.22
CA ASN A 550 -35.11 25.70 -16.92
C ASN A 550 -33.64 25.25 -16.74
N LEU A 551 -32.74 26.23 -16.78
CA LEU A 551 -31.30 26.13 -16.58
C LEU A 551 -30.90 26.14 -15.08
N GLU A 552 -31.58 25.37 -14.23
CA GLU A 552 -31.19 25.20 -12.83
C GLU A 552 -31.18 23.72 -12.43
N SER A 553 -30.07 23.04 -12.74
CA SER A 553 -29.62 21.86 -11.99
C SER A 553 -28.18 21.48 -12.38
N ILE A 554 -27.23 22.38 -12.11
CA ILE A 554 -25.82 22.02 -11.98
C ILE A 554 -25.44 22.22 -10.51
N PRO A 555 -25.35 21.15 -9.69
CA PRO A 555 -24.73 21.24 -8.37
C PRO A 555 -23.20 21.11 -8.48
N GLY A 556 -22.50 22.21 -8.15
CA GLY A 556 -21.11 22.25 -7.62
C GLY A 556 -19.99 22.04 -8.66
N LEU A 557 -19.00 22.94 -8.84
CA LEU A 557 -18.24 23.70 -7.83
C LEU A 557 -17.66 22.81 -6.72
#